data_AF-A0A4S4H5U8-F1
#
_entry.id   AF-A0A4S4H5U8-F1
#
_cell.length_a   1.000
_cell.length_b   1.000
_cell.length_c   1.000
_cell.angle_alpha   90.00
_cell.angle_beta   90.00
_cell.angle_gamma   90.00
#
_symmetry.space_group_name_H-M   'P 1'
#
loop_
_entity.id
_entity.type
_entity.pdbx_description
1 polymer ?
#
loop_
_entity_poly.entity_id
_entity_poly.type
_entity_poly.pdbx_seq_one_letter_code
_entity_poly.pdbx_strand_id
1 'polypeptide(L)'
;MRKINEIFYSLQGEGAHTGKAAVFVRFSGCNLRCSFCDTEHQSGVEMTDEAIAEEVACYPGEWIILTGGEPSLWIDSEFVSMLKRVTGKRVAIETNGSREVPDEIDWVTVSPKTGMSGAGEYEMRVSRADELKVVDVGQDLEPYFSLPFVTPATEMYLQPCYVGDEEKSLRLREATVRRVMHDPRWTLSLQTHRFLGIR
;
A
#
# COMPACT_ATOMS: atom_id res chain seq x y z
N MET A 1 15.32 15.94 -2.75
CA MET A 1 15.33 15.07 -3.93
C MET A 1 14.82 13.72 -3.51
N ARG A 2 13.91 13.14 -4.29
CA ARG A 2 13.25 11.86 -4.02
C ARG A 2 13.37 11.00 -5.27
N LYS A 3 13.68 9.72 -5.08
CA LYS A 3 13.79 8.78 -6.20
C LYS A 3 12.43 8.21 -6.56
N ILE A 4 11.86 8.70 -7.65
CA ILE A 4 10.52 8.36 -8.13
C ILE A 4 10.62 7.32 -9.25
N ASN A 5 9.94 6.19 -9.07
CA ASN A 5 9.80 5.18 -10.12
C ASN A 5 8.79 5.64 -11.18
N GLU A 6 7.60 6.09 -10.75
CA GLU A 6 6.58 6.64 -11.63
C GLU A 6 5.59 7.52 -10.85
N ILE A 7 4.93 8.44 -11.57
CA ILE A 7 3.72 9.16 -11.11
C ILE A 7 2.65 8.95 -12.17
N PHE A 8 1.45 8.55 -11.76
CA PHE A 8 0.34 8.32 -12.69
C PHE A 8 -1.01 8.53 -12.03
N TYR A 9 -2.04 8.80 -12.84
CA TYR A 9 -3.40 9.00 -12.38
C TYR A 9 -4.29 7.83 -12.78
N SER A 10 -4.99 7.24 -11.80
CA SER A 10 -5.84 6.06 -11.99
C SER A 10 -6.89 5.94 -10.87
N LEU A 11 -7.50 4.78 -10.72
CA LEU A 11 -8.36 4.42 -9.59
C LEU A 11 -7.59 3.55 -8.60
N GLN A 12 -7.75 3.81 -7.29
CA GLN A 12 -7.32 2.88 -6.27
C GLN A 12 -7.99 1.53 -6.50
N GLY A 13 -7.16 0.51 -6.64
CA GLY A 13 -7.61 -0.82 -6.99
C GLY A 13 -7.84 -1.73 -5.80
N GLU A 14 -7.42 -1.33 -4.60
CA GLU A 14 -7.33 -2.17 -3.40
C GLU A 14 -7.91 -1.48 -2.16
N GLY A 15 -8.26 -2.28 -1.14
CA GLY A 15 -8.60 -1.79 0.20
C GLY A 15 -9.88 -0.94 0.27
N ALA A 16 -9.98 -0.16 1.35
CA ALA A 16 -11.16 0.67 1.67
C ALA A 16 -11.46 1.75 0.61
N HIS A 17 -10.44 2.11 -0.17
CA HIS A 17 -10.50 3.15 -1.17
C HIS A 17 -10.66 2.64 -2.60
N THR A 18 -10.91 1.34 -2.78
CA THR A 18 -11.19 0.74 -4.10
C THR A 18 -12.21 1.56 -4.89
N GLY A 19 -11.86 1.94 -6.13
CA GLY A 19 -12.67 2.74 -7.05
C GLY A 19 -12.49 4.26 -6.96
N LYS A 20 -11.78 4.80 -5.95
CA LYS A 20 -11.53 6.24 -5.84
C LYS A 20 -10.44 6.69 -6.80
N ALA A 21 -10.64 7.80 -7.51
CA ALA A 21 -9.61 8.37 -8.37
C ALA A 21 -8.48 9.01 -7.57
N ALA A 22 -7.23 8.65 -7.89
CA ALA A 22 -6.05 9.04 -7.14
C ALA A 22 -4.83 9.20 -8.05
N VAL A 23 -3.94 10.11 -7.65
CA VAL A 23 -2.59 10.20 -8.22
C VAL A 23 -1.67 9.32 -7.39
N PHE A 24 -1.05 8.34 -8.02
CA PHE A 24 -0.07 7.47 -7.40
C PHE A 24 1.31 8.09 -7.57
N VAL A 25 2.03 8.21 -6.46
CA VAL A 25 3.46 8.55 -6.45
C VAL A 25 4.20 7.31 -5.99
N ARG A 26 4.77 6.58 -6.96
CA ARG A 26 5.52 5.34 -6.70
C ARG A 26 7.00 5.68 -6.52
N PHE A 27 7.51 5.52 -5.31
CA PHE A 27 8.92 5.68 -5.00
C PHE A 27 9.73 4.44 -5.42
N SER A 28 11.03 4.63 -5.58
CA SER A 28 11.99 3.55 -5.87
C SER A 28 12.53 2.94 -4.57
N GLY A 29 12.93 1.68 -4.59
CA GLY A 29 13.60 1.01 -3.49
C GLY A 29 12.65 0.44 -2.46
N CYS A 30 13.03 -0.70 -1.88
CA CYS A 30 12.35 -1.34 -0.76
C CYS A 30 13.42 -1.88 0.19
N ASN A 31 13.14 -1.81 1.49
CA ASN A 31 14.01 -2.40 2.52
C ASN A 31 13.74 -3.89 2.75
N LEU A 32 12.72 -4.46 2.10
CA LEU A 32 12.37 -5.89 2.15
C LEU A 32 12.61 -6.56 0.78
N ARG A 33 12.77 -7.89 0.78
CA ARG A 33 12.99 -8.71 -0.43
C ARG A 33 11.98 -9.86 -0.53
N CYS A 34 10.70 -9.52 -0.42
CA CYS A 34 9.59 -10.48 -0.48
C CYS A 34 9.64 -11.33 -1.76
N SER A 35 9.52 -12.65 -1.64
CA SER A 35 9.65 -13.56 -2.79
C SER A 35 8.45 -13.50 -3.76
N PHE A 36 7.36 -12.87 -3.33
CA PHE A 36 6.12 -12.66 -4.08
C PHE A 36 5.96 -11.21 -4.56
N CYS A 37 6.99 -10.36 -4.44
CA CYS A 37 6.91 -8.98 -4.92
C CYS A 37 6.74 -8.96 -6.44
N ASP A 38 5.71 -8.30 -6.91
CA ASP A 38 5.31 -8.21 -8.33
C ASP A 38 5.77 -6.92 -9.02
N THR A 39 6.41 -6.01 -8.27
CA THR A 39 6.76 -4.68 -8.71
C THR A 39 8.28 -4.50 -8.75
N GLU A 40 8.81 -3.97 -9.85
CA GLU A 40 10.21 -3.58 -9.96
C GLU A 40 10.44 -2.25 -9.24
N HIS A 41 11.34 -2.21 -8.27
CA HIS A 41 11.60 -1.02 -7.46
C HIS A 41 12.98 -0.40 -7.67
N GLN A 42 13.82 -0.91 -8.58
CA GLN A 42 15.24 -0.47 -8.64
C GLN A 42 15.46 0.77 -9.52
N SER A 43 14.64 0.93 -10.56
CA SER A 43 14.66 2.04 -11.50
C SER A 43 13.90 3.25 -10.94
N GLY A 44 14.35 4.45 -11.29
CA GLY A 44 13.69 5.70 -10.95
C GLY A 44 14.54 6.93 -11.21
N VAL A 45 13.89 8.09 -11.23
CA VAL A 45 14.50 9.40 -11.47
C VAL A 45 14.46 10.24 -10.20
N GLU A 46 15.51 11.03 -9.97
CA GLU A 46 15.54 11.99 -8.87
C GLU A 46 14.66 13.19 -9.22
N MET A 47 13.64 13.45 -8.42
CA MET A 47 12.76 14.61 -8.56
C MET A 47 12.85 15.52 -7.33
N THR A 48 12.68 16.84 -7.52
CA THR A 48 12.50 17.76 -6.41
C THR A 48 11.10 17.63 -5.84
N ASP A 49 10.91 18.11 -4.62
CA ASP A 49 9.62 18.09 -3.93
C ASP A 49 8.61 18.96 -4.70
N GLU A 50 9.06 20.09 -5.26
CA GLU A 50 8.27 20.99 -6.11
C GLU A 50 7.83 20.31 -7.40
N ALA A 51 8.73 19.62 -8.10
CA ALA A 51 8.41 18.94 -9.36
C ALA A 51 7.37 17.83 -9.15
N ILE A 52 7.43 17.12 -8.02
CA ILE A 52 6.42 16.12 -7.66
C ILE A 52 5.08 16.80 -7.38
N ALA A 53 5.08 17.88 -6.61
CA ALA A 53 3.84 18.61 -6.30
C ALA A 53 3.18 19.21 -7.53
N GLU A 54 3.96 19.78 -8.45
CA GLU A 54 3.48 20.31 -9.73
C GLU A 54 2.84 19.20 -10.59
N GLU A 55 3.51 18.06 -10.75
CA GLU A 55 2.96 16.92 -11.50
C GLU A 55 1.66 16.41 -10.88
N VAL A 56 1.63 16.23 -9.55
CA VAL A 56 0.44 15.72 -8.84
C VAL A 56 -0.71 16.73 -8.89
N ALA A 57 -0.44 18.03 -8.91
CA ALA A 57 -1.45 19.08 -8.98
C ALA A 57 -2.22 19.08 -10.32
N CYS A 58 -1.64 18.54 -11.40
CA CYS A 58 -2.25 18.51 -12.73
C CYS A 58 -3.51 17.64 -12.81
N TYR A 59 -3.72 16.73 -11.87
CA TYR A 59 -4.82 15.76 -11.93
C TYR A 59 -5.98 16.14 -11.01
N PRO A 60 -7.24 15.83 -11.40
CA PRO A 60 -8.42 16.28 -10.66
C PRO A 60 -8.75 15.43 -9.41
N GLY A 61 -8.15 14.26 -9.23
CA GLY A 61 -8.46 13.38 -8.09
C GLY A 61 -8.16 14.01 -6.73
N GLU A 62 -8.96 13.66 -5.73
CA GLU A 62 -8.83 14.19 -4.36
C GLU A 62 -7.69 13.54 -3.56
N TRP A 63 -7.19 12.40 -4.02
CA TRP A 63 -6.24 11.57 -3.30
C TRP A 63 -4.88 11.52 -3.99
N ILE A 64 -3.84 11.61 -3.18
CA ILE A 64 -2.47 11.24 -3.52
C ILE A 64 -2.18 9.95 -2.77
N ILE A 65 -1.73 8.90 -3.46
CA ILE A 65 -1.33 7.64 -2.85
C ILE A 65 0.18 7.50 -2.98
N LEU A 66 0.86 7.59 -1.84
CA LEU A 66 2.30 7.38 -1.72
C LEU A 66 2.57 5.88 -1.58
N THR A 67 3.35 5.30 -2.51
CA THR A 67 3.58 3.85 -2.59
C THR A 67 4.98 3.53 -3.17
N GLY A 68 5.34 2.25 -3.32
CA GLY A 68 6.51 1.77 -4.06
C GLY A 68 7.87 1.98 -3.40
N GLY A 69 8.85 1.11 -3.63
CA GLY A 69 8.78 -0.13 -2.87
C GLY A 69 8.33 0.18 -1.44
N GLU A 70 9.21 0.62 -0.56
CA GLU A 70 8.78 1.18 0.73
C GLU A 70 8.81 2.73 0.71
N PRO A 71 7.65 3.41 0.67
CA PRO A 71 7.60 4.88 0.57
C PRO A 71 8.17 5.59 1.80
N SER A 72 8.09 5.01 3.00
CA SER A 72 8.67 5.58 4.24
C SER A 72 10.21 5.68 4.24
N LEU A 73 10.88 5.16 3.21
CA LEU A 73 12.30 5.42 2.97
C LEU A 73 12.55 6.83 2.44
N TRP A 74 11.54 7.45 1.83
CA TRP A 74 11.70 8.70 1.10
C TRP A 74 10.92 9.84 1.73
N ILE A 75 9.82 9.58 2.42
CA ILE A 75 8.89 10.62 2.89
C ILE A 75 9.17 11.11 4.31
N ASP A 76 8.78 12.35 4.56
CA ASP A 76 8.85 13.06 5.84
C ASP A 76 7.64 13.98 6.01
N SER A 77 7.48 14.56 7.20
CA SER A 77 6.37 15.46 7.55
C SER A 77 6.33 16.73 6.69
N GLU A 78 7.49 17.29 6.34
CA GLU A 78 7.57 18.52 5.53
C GLU A 78 7.00 18.30 4.13
N PHE A 79 7.38 17.20 3.49
CA PHE A 79 6.90 16.85 2.17
C PHE A 79 5.41 16.51 2.13
N VAL A 80 4.93 15.72 3.07
CA VAL A 80 3.48 15.40 3.14
C VAL A 80 2.67 16.68 3.36
N SER A 81 3.10 17.54 4.28
CA SER A 81 2.47 18.84 4.53
C SER A 81 2.51 19.75 3.31
N MET A 82 3.62 19.75 2.57
CA MET A 82 3.77 20.51 1.34
C MET A 82 2.80 20.02 0.25
N LEU A 83 2.74 18.70 -0.01
CA LEU A 83 1.81 18.13 -0.99
C LEU A 83 0.36 18.56 -0.70
N LYS A 84 -0.07 18.43 0.56
CA LYS A 84 -1.42 18.83 0.99
C LYS A 84 -1.66 20.32 0.77
N ARG A 85 -0.69 21.17 1.15
CA ARG A 85 -0.81 22.63 1.02
C ARG A 85 -0.87 23.09 -0.43
N VAL A 86 -0.02 22.54 -1.30
CA VAL A 86 0.08 22.96 -2.71
C VAL A 86 -1.09 22.46 -3.53
N THR A 87 -1.52 21.22 -3.28
CA THR A 87 -2.52 20.56 -4.14
C THR A 87 -3.95 20.64 -3.59
N GLY A 88 -4.11 20.90 -2.29
CA GLY A 88 -5.40 20.79 -1.58
C GLY A 88 -5.92 19.34 -1.46
N LYS A 89 -5.13 18.34 -1.86
CA LYS A 89 -5.50 16.92 -1.87
C LYS A 89 -5.24 16.26 -0.52
N ARG A 90 -5.93 15.15 -0.28
CA ARG A 90 -5.66 14.23 0.83
C ARG A 90 -4.52 13.28 0.45
N VAL A 91 -3.73 12.87 1.43
CA VAL A 91 -2.59 11.96 1.22
C VAL A 91 -2.87 10.63 1.92
N ALA A 92 -2.74 9.54 1.18
CA ALA A 92 -2.72 8.19 1.70
C ALA A 92 -1.34 7.55 1.48
N ILE A 93 -1.01 6.55 2.29
CA ILE A 93 0.22 5.75 2.14
C ILE A 93 -0.08 4.26 2.14
N GLU A 94 0.65 3.53 1.30
CA GLU A 94 0.72 2.07 1.29
C GLU A 94 2.12 1.65 1.76
N THR A 95 2.25 1.16 2.99
CA THR A 95 3.55 0.84 3.63
C THR A 95 3.62 -0.62 4.12
N ASN A 96 4.83 -1.17 4.21
CA ASN A 96 5.08 -2.48 4.82
C ASN A 96 5.14 -2.45 6.36
N GLY A 97 5.08 -1.26 6.97
CA GLY A 97 5.01 -1.09 8.43
C GLY A 97 6.36 -1.07 9.16
N SER A 98 7.47 -1.23 8.44
CA SER A 98 8.82 -1.38 9.03
C SER A 98 9.48 -0.06 9.48
N ARG A 99 8.87 1.09 9.19
CA ARG A 99 9.35 2.41 9.61
C ARG A 99 8.17 3.27 10.04
N GLU A 100 8.46 4.34 10.78
CA GLU A 100 7.48 5.34 11.14
C GLU A 100 6.96 6.08 9.88
N VAL A 101 5.73 6.58 9.97
CA VAL A 101 5.09 7.36 8.92
C VAL A 101 4.65 8.72 9.50
N PRO A 102 4.70 9.81 8.73
CA PRO A 102 4.26 11.12 9.20
C PRO A 102 2.80 11.16 9.65
N ASP A 103 2.51 11.88 10.73
CA ASP A 103 1.17 12.01 11.30
C ASP A 103 0.19 12.74 10.36
N GLU A 104 0.70 13.59 9.47
CA GLU A 104 -0.09 14.40 8.54
C GLU A 104 -0.78 13.59 7.43
N ILE A 105 -0.45 12.31 7.29
CA ILE A 105 -1.08 11.41 6.31
C ILE A 105 -2.55 11.19 6.69
N ASP A 106 -3.47 11.33 5.74
CA ASP A 106 -4.90 11.22 6.01
C ASP A 106 -5.41 9.77 6.06
N TRP A 107 -4.67 8.82 5.49
CA TRP A 107 -5.01 7.39 5.49
C TRP A 107 -3.76 6.52 5.42
N VAL A 108 -3.55 5.66 6.42
CA VAL A 108 -2.40 4.75 6.51
C VAL A 108 -2.86 3.32 6.28
N THR A 109 -2.51 2.78 5.11
CA THR A 109 -2.64 1.35 4.81
C THR A 109 -1.33 0.64 5.11
N VAL A 110 -1.36 -0.26 6.09
CA VAL A 110 -0.23 -1.10 6.46
C VAL A 110 -0.46 -2.50 5.92
N SER A 111 0.50 -2.98 5.14
CA SER A 111 0.54 -4.35 4.65
C SER A 111 1.78 -5.04 5.20
N PRO A 112 1.71 -5.66 6.39
CA PRO A 112 2.85 -6.39 6.94
C PRO A 112 3.21 -7.60 6.08
N LYS A 113 4.47 -7.97 6.13
CA LYS A 113 5.06 -9.09 5.40
C LYS A 113 5.56 -10.20 6.35
N THR A 114 5.25 -10.07 7.65
CA THR A 114 5.60 -11.03 8.70
C THR A 114 4.99 -12.39 8.43
N GLY A 115 5.76 -13.46 8.61
CA GLY A 115 5.30 -14.83 8.33
C GLY A 115 5.18 -15.15 6.84
N MET A 116 5.67 -14.28 5.95
CA MET A 116 5.73 -14.52 4.51
C MET A 116 7.17 -14.77 4.04
N SER A 117 7.32 -15.62 3.02
CA SER A 117 8.63 -16.01 2.49
C SER A 117 9.39 -14.81 1.90
N GLY A 118 10.70 -14.73 2.18
CA GLY A 118 11.62 -13.71 1.65
C GLY A 118 11.56 -12.34 2.34
N ALA A 119 10.53 -12.07 3.17
CA ALA A 119 10.42 -10.80 3.89
C ALA A 119 11.45 -10.65 5.02
N GLY A 120 11.85 -11.77 5.63
CA GLY A 120 12.66 -11.77 6.85
C GLY A 120 11.86 -11.34 8.09
N GLU A 121 12.51 -11.35 9.25
CA GLU A 121 11.94 -10.77 10.46
C GLU A 121 12.28 -9.28 10.53
N TYR A 122 11.28 -8.48 10.89
CA TYR A 122 11.45 -7.04 11.09
C TYR A 122 10.44 -6.54 12.12
N GLU A 123 10.79 -5.42 12.74
CA GLU A 123 9.96 -4.77 13.75
C GLU A 123 8.89 -3.90 13.09
N MET A 124 7.64 -3.97 13.58
CA MET A 124 6.61 -3.01 13.21
C MET A 124 6.88 -1.69 13.92
N ARG A 125 7.08 -0.62 13.15
CA ARG A 125 7.43 0.71 13.67
C ARG A 125 6.35 1.76 13.43
N VAL A 126 5.36 1.47 12.59
CA VAL A 126 4.19 2.33 12.43
C VAL A 126 3.40 2.40 13.74
N SER A 127 3.04 3.61 14.15
CA SER A 127 2.29 3.88 15.38
C SER A 127 0.77 3.76 15.20
N ARG A 128 0.28 3.84 13.97
CA ARG A 128 -1.14 3.75 13.63
C ARG A 128 -1.37 3.12 12.25
N ALA A 129 -2.54 2.54 12.06
CA ALA A 129 -3.07 2.16 10.76
C ALA A 129 -4.58 2.41 10.74
N ASP A 130 -5.04 3.05 9.67
CA ASP A 130 -6.47 3.14 9.35
C ASP A 130 -6.92 1.83 8.71
N GLU A 131 -6.04 1.21 7.93
CA GLU A 131 -6.28 -0.05 7.22
C GLU A 131 -5.11 -1.02 7.42
N LEU A 132 -5.40 -2.24 7.86
CA LEU A 132 -4.48 -3.36 7.79
C LEU A 132 -4.86 -4.25 6.60
N LYS A 133 -4.02 -4.27 5.56
CA LYS A 133 -4.25 -5.07 4.34
C LYS A 133 -3.21 -6.17 4.19
N VAL A 134 -3.57 -7.39 4.59
CA VAL A 134 -2.66 -8.54 4.59
C VAL A 134 -2.74 -9.28 3.27
N VAL A 135 -1.60 -9.53 2.64
CA VAL A 135 -1.51 -10.42 1.48
C VAL A 135 -1.61 -11.87 1.96
N ASP A 136 -2.59 -12.60 1.44
CA ASP A 136 -2.84 -14.00 1.77
C ASP A 136 -2.02 -14.92 0.87
N VAL A 137 -1.04 -15.57 1.48
CA VAL A 137 -0.26 -16.67 0.93
C VAL A 137 -0.52 -17.99 1.68
N GLY A 138 -1.60 -18.05 2.47
CA GLY A 138 -1.98 -19.22 3.27
C GLY A 138 -1.41 -19.26 4.68
N GLN A 139 -0.72 -18.22 5.14
CA GLN A 139 -0.11 -18.11 6.47
C GLN A 139 -1.16 -18.06 7.60
N ASP A 140 -0.70 -18.18 8.85
CA ASP A 140 -1.53 -17.91 10.03
C ASP A 140 -1.91 -16.42 10.10
N LEU A 141 -3.18 -16.13 10.37
CA LEU A 141 -3.72 -14.77 10.41
C LEU A 141 -3.92 -14.25 11.84
N GLU A 142 -3.94 -15.12 12.85
CA GLU A 142 -4.22 -14.68 14.23
C GLU A 142 -3.21 -13.66 14.76
N PRO A 143 -1.89 -13.77 14.48
CA PRO A 143 -0.91 -12.78 14.97
C PRO A 143 -1.17 -11.35 14.50
N TYR A 144 -1.85 -11.16 13.37
CA TYR A 144 -2.10 -9.84 12.80
C TYR A 144 -3.06 -9.00 13.65
N PHE A 145 -3.97 -9.62 14.40
CA PHE A 145 -4.90 -8.91 15.29
C PHE A 145 -4.21 -8.33 16.54
N SER A 146 -2.99 -8.79 16.84
CA SER A 146 -2.22 -8.36 18.01
C SER A 146 -1.11 -7.36 17.66
N LEU A 147 -1.08 -6.86 16.42
CA LEU A 147 -0.11 -5.85 16.00
C LEU A 147 -0.34 -4.55 16.76
N PRO A 148 0.74 -3.81 17.13
CA PRO A 148 0.68 -2.72 18.10
C PRO A 148 -0.20 -1.54 17.67
N PHE A 149 -0.41 -1.37 16.37
CA PHE A 149 -1.21 -0.30 15.78
C PHE A 149 -2.66 -0.72 15.48
N VAL A 150 -3.01 -1.99 15.70
CA VAL A 150 -4.37 -2.50 15.43
C VAL A 150 -5.28 -2.09 16.59
N THR A 151 -6.35 -1.40 16.23
CA THR A 151 -7.39 -0.93 17.16
C THR A 151 -8.76 -1.38 16.66
N PRO A 152 -9.84 -1.24 17.46
CA PRO A 152 -11.20 -1.50 16.98
C PRO A 152 -11.63 -0.65 15.78
N ALA A 153 -10.94 0.47 15.50
CA ALA A 153 -11.21 1.32 14.34
C ALA A 153 -10.40 0.94 13.09
N THR A 154 -9.40 0.06 13.22
CA THR A 154 -8.57 -0.38 12.09
C THR A 154 -9.38 -1.31 11.19
N GLU A 155 -9.52 -0.95 9.91
CA GLU A 155 -10.18 -1.82 8.95
C GLU A 155 -9.27 -2.99 8.56
N MET A 156 -9.81 -4.21 8.60
CA MET A 156 -9.04 -5.44 8.41
C MET A 156 -9.34 -6.04 7.04
N TYR A 157 -8.37 -6.02 6.13
CA TYR A 157 -8.50 -6.57 4.79
C TYR A 157 -7.55 -7.74 4.54
N LEU A 158 -8.09 -8.77 3.90
CA LEU A 158 -7.34 -9.91 3.41
C LEU A 158 -7.35 -9.88 1.87
N GLN A 159 -6.16 -9.88 1.27
CA GLN A 159 -5.97 -9.73 -0.16
C GLN A 159 -5.30 -10.97 -0.75
N PRO A 160 -5.89 -11.66 -1.75
CA PRO A 160 -5.23 -12.79 -2.36
C PRO A 160 -3.92 -12.37 -3.01
N CYS A 161 -2.86 -13.15 -2.79
CA CYS A 161 -1.58 -12.92 -3.47
C CYS A 161 -1.75 -13.07 -4.99
N TYR A 162 -1.33 -12.05 -5.75
CA TYR A 162 -1.23 -12.16 -7.19
C TYR A 162 0.04 -12.91 -7.59
N VAL A 163 -0.15 -13.80 -8.56
CA VAL A 163 0.94 -14.49 -9.24
C VAL A 163 0.69 -14.40 -10.74
N GLY A 164 1.76 -14.29 -11.54
CA GLY A 164 1.65 -14.17 -13.01
C GLY A 164 0.98 -15.35 -13.71
N ASP A 165 0.72 -16.45 -13.00
CA ASP A 165 -0.04 -17.61 -13.45
C ASP A 165 -1.54 -17.44 -13.13
N GLU A 166 -2.38 -17.40 -14.17
CA GLU A 166 -3.81 -17.09 -14.04
C GLU A 166 -4.59 -18.16 -13.25
N GLU A 167 -4.32 -19.44 -13.51
CA GLU A 167 -5.00 -20.55 -12.85
C GLU A 167 -4.65 -20.59 -11.36
N LYS A 168 -3.37 -20.36 -11.02
CA LYS A 168 -2.91 -20.24 -9.64
C LYS A 168 -3.48 -18.99 -8.96
N SER A 169 -3.52 -17.86 -9.66
CA SER A 169 -4.18 -16.64 -9.15
C SER A 169 -5.66 -16.88 -8.84
N LEU A 170 -6.39 -17.59 -9.70
CA LEU A 170 -7.79 -17.95 -9.44
C LEU A 170 -7.92 -18.81 -8.19
N ARG A 171 -7.09 -19.86 -8.04
CA ARG A 171 -7.07 -20.71 -6.85
C ARG A 171 -6.79 -19.92 -5.56
N LEU A 172 -5.85 -18.98 -5.60
CA LEU A 172 -5.53 -18.13 -4.46
C LEU A 172 -6.71 -17.23 -4.10
N ARG A 173 -7.37 -16.61 -5.07
CA ARG A 173 -8.60 -15.81 -4.84
C ARG A 173 -9.70 -16.64 -4.17
N GLU A 174 -9.98 -17.84 -4.69
CA GLU A 174 -10.98 -18.72 -4.09
C GLU A 174 -10.60 -19.13 -2.66
N ALA A 175 -9.32 -19.43 -2.41
CA ALA A 175 -8.85 -19.77 -1.07
C ALA A 175 -9.05 -18.60 -0.10
N THR A 176 -8.68 -17.38 -0.49
CA THR A 176 -8.87 -16.17 0.32
C THR A 176 -10.36 -15.91 0.58
N VAL A 177 -11.23 -16.07 -0.42
CA VAL A 177 -12.70 -15.97 -0.23
C VAL A 177 -13.17 -16.94 0.86
N ARG A 178 -12.77 -18.22 0.79
CA ARG A 178 -13.14 -19.22 1.81
C ARG A 178 -12.64 -18.82 3.21
N ARG A 179 -11.43 -18.27 3.32
CA ARG A 179 -10.85 -17.81 4.60
C ARG A 179 -11.60 -16.61 5.17
N VAL A 180 -11.95 -15.62 4.36
CA VAL A 180 -12.76 -14.47 4.77
C VAL A 180 -14.17 -14.92 5.21
N MET A 181 -14.79 -15.84 4.48
CA MET A 181 -16.09 -16.40 4.88
C MET A 181 -16.04 -17.17 6.20
N HIS A 182 -14.89 -17.80 6.51
CA HIS A 182 -14.68 -18.53 7.76
C HIS A 182 -14.40 -17.58 8.95
N ASP A 183 -13.66 -16.49 8.72
CA ASP A 183 -13.33 -15.49 9.74
C ASP A 183 -13.72 -14.08 9.27
N PRO A 184 -14.96 -13.63 9.56
CA PRO A 184 -15.50 -12.36 9.08
C PRO A 184 -14.95 -11.14 9.84
N ARG A 185 -13.96 -11.32 10.72
CA ARG A 185 -13.13 -10.19 11.18
C ARG A 185 -12.37 -9.56 10.00
N TRP A 186 -12.17 -10.31 8.91
CA TRP A 186 -11.58 -9.83 7.67
C TRP A 186 -12.63 -9.39 6.65
N THR A 187 -12.26 -8.40 5.84
CA THR A 187 -12.93 -8.01 4.59
C THR A 187 -12.06 -8.41 3.40
N LEU A 188 -12.67 -8.87 2.31
CA LEU A 188 -11.91 -9.21 1.09
C LEU A 188 -11.44 -7.93 0.38
N SER A 189 -10.14 -7.77 0.15
CA SER A 189 -9.59 -6.77 -0.78
C SER A 189 -9.18 -7.46 -2.08
N LEU A 190 -9.77 -7.05 -3.20
CA LEU A 190 -9.37 -7.52 -4.52
C LEU A 190 -8.44 -6.51 -5.17
N GLN A 191 -7.56 -6.95 -6.06
CA GLN A 191 -6.75 -6.09 -6.91
C GLN A 191 -7.53 -5.72 -8.18
N THR A 192 -8.56 -4.90 -8.03
CA THR A 192 -9.56 -4.61 -9.09
C THR A 192 -8.93 -3.98 -10.34
N HIS A 193 -7.88 -3.19 -10.19
CA HIS A 193 -7.12 -2.59 -11.29
C HIS A 193 -6.62 -3.63 -12.30
N ARG A 194 -6.23 -4.83 -11.83
CA ARG A 194 -5.79 -5.94 -12.69
C ARG A 194 -6.92 -6.49 -13.56
N PHE A 195 -8.14 -6.52 -13.03
CA PHE A 195 -9.32 -6.97 -13.80
C PHE A 195 -9.77 -5.90 -14.80
N LEU A 196 -9.63 -4.63 -14.45
CA LEU A 196 -10.02 -3.49 -15.28
C LEU A 196 -8.99 -3.17 -16.36
N GLY A 197 -7.78 -3.72 -16.28
CA GLY A 197 -6.69 -3.40 -17.20
C GLY A 197 -6.18 -1.97 -17.07
N ILE A 198 -6.32 -1.39 -15.87
CA ILE A 198 -5.81 -0.06 -15.52
C ILE A 198 -4.58 -0.18 -14.63
N ARG A 199 -3.79 0.89 -14.57
CA ARG A 199 -2.62 0.97 -13.69
C ARG A 199 -3.02 1.20 -12.25
#